data_AF-A0A917VZX4-F1
#
_entry.id   AF-A0A917VZX4-F1
#
_cell.length_a   1.000
_cell.length_b   1.000
_cell.length_c   1.000
_cell.angle_alpha   90.00
_cell.angle_beta   90.00
_cell.angle_gamma   90.00
#
_symmetry.space_group_name_H-M   'P 1'
#
loop_
_entity.id
_entity.type
_entity.pdbx_description
1 polymer ?
#
loop_
_entity_poly.entity_id
_entity_poly.type
_entity_poly.pdbx_seq_one_letter_code
_entity_poly.pdbx_strand_id
1 'polypeptide(L)'
;MTQASISVRQELRADIESCGFFPDLVEDGVLLAAGDEPILSFLVHYEPTFDRDEFHRHLTVLALTATRLLVGHTDDHAVEGAGEHTYASSSTESIAIRNINTVVLTRVVADPENFRPAASPVEETWLSIGWGAMRRLDLEPAGCADPNCEADHGYTGNLVADDLTIRMSPAGNGADRVARLVRFSSDLQRAAAL
;
A
#
# COMPACT_ATOMS: atom_id res chain seq x y z
N MET A 1 19.30 0.16 33.63
CA MET A 1 18.64 -0.88 32.80
C MET A 1 18.64 -0.36 31.39
N THR A 2 19.57 -0.84 30.56
CA THR A 2 19.72 -0.41 29.17
C THR A 2 18.59 -1.05 28.37
N GLN A 3 17.63 -0.24 27.91
CA GLN A 3 16.59 -0.70 26.97
C GLN A 3 17.30 -1.20 25.71
N ALA A 4 17.16 -2.49 25.40
CA ALA A 4 17.63 -3.03 24.14
C ALA A 4 16.82 -2.37 23.02
N SER A 5 17.50 -1.72 22.07
CA SER A 5 16.87 -1.21 20.85
C SER A 5 16.26 -2.39 20.11
N ILE A 6 14.93 -2.38 19.94
CA ILE A 6 14.25 -3.37 19.09
C ILE A 6 14.68 -3.09 17.64
N SER A 7 14.99 -4.15 16.89
CA SER A 7 15.35 -4.03 15.48
C SER A 7 14.11 -3.85 14.60
N VAL A 8 14.26 -3.19 13.44
CA VAL A 8 13.17 -3.01 12.46
C VAL A 8 12.51 -4.34 12.08
N ARG A 9 13.30 -5.43 11.97
CA ARG A 9 12.77 -6.77 11.69
C ARG A 9 11.88 -7.29 12.81
N GLN A 10 12.24 -7.07 14.08
CA GLN A 10 11.40 -7.48 15.21
C GLN A 10 10.11 -6.67 15.27
N GLU A 11 10.17 -5.37 14.94
CA GLU A 11 8.96 -4.54 14.82
C GLU A 11 8.06 -5.03 13.66
N LEU A 12 8.65 -5.35 12.50
CA LEU A 12 7.91 -5.91 11.36
C LEU A 12 7.21 -7.21 11.75
N ARG A 13 7.93 -8.13 12.40
CA ARG A 13 7.36 -9.40 12.85
C ARG A 13 6.20 -9.19 13.82
N ALA A 14 6.38 -8.34 14.84
CA ALA A 14 5.32 -8.05 15.80
C ALA A 14 4.08 -7.42 15.13
N ASP A 15 4.28 -6.58 14.11
CA ASP A 15 3.17 -5.97 13.36
C ASP A 15 2.43 -7.01 12.52
N ILE A 16 3.15 -7.88 11.80
CA ILE A 16 2.57 -9.02 11.05
C ILE A 16 1.79 -9.94 12.00
N GLU A 17 2.36 -10.30 13.16
CA GLU A 17 1.69 -11.14 14.16
C GLU A 17 0.39 -10.52 14.66
N SER A 18 0.37 -9.20 14.85
CA SER A 18 -0.82 -8.49 15.30
C SER A 18 -2.00 -8.54 14.31
N CYS A 19 -1.74 -8.85 13.04
CA CYS A 19 -2.77 -9.05 12.02
C CYS A 19 -3.43 -10.44 12.12
N GLY A 20 -2.79 -11.42 12.77
CA GLY A 20 -3.34 -12.77 12.94
C GLY A 20 -3.51 -13.57 11.64
N PHE A 21 -2.76 -13.22 10.59
CA PHE A 21 -2.93 -13.76 9.24
C PHE A 21 -1.62 -14.31 8.67
N PHE A 22 -1.45 -15.64 8.79
CA PHE A 22 -0.29 -16.42 8.34
C PHE A 22 1.08 -15.76 8.60
N PRO A 23 1.42 -15.39 9.85
CA PRO A 23 2.57 -14.53 10.12
C PRO A 23 3.90 -15.12 9.66
N ASP A 24 4.07 -16.44 9.79
CA ASP A 24 5.29 -17.13 9.34
C ASP A 24 5.43 -17.11 7.81
N LEU A 25 4.34 -17.30 7.07
CA LEU A 25 4.35 -17.25 5.61
C LEU A 25 4.66 -15.83 5.10
N VAL A 26 4.03 -14.82 5.72
CA VAL A 26 4.23 -13.40 5.37
C VAL A 26 5.67 -12.98 5.65
N GLU A 27 6.19 -13.28 6.84
CA GLU A 27 7.58 -12.93 7.18
C GLU A 27 8.58 -13.66 6.28
N ASP A 28 8.40 -14.97 6.06
CA ASP A 28 9.28 -15.76 5.19
C ASP A 28 9.34 -15.19 3.78
N GLY A 29 8.19 -14.85 3.18
CA GLY A 29 8.14 -14.24 1.85
C GLY A 29 8.91 -12.92 1.77
N VAL A 30 8.71 -12.02 2.74
CA VAL A 30 9.40 -10.71 2.78
C VAL A 30 10.91 -10.87 2.97
N LEU A 31 11.33 -11.78 3.85
CA LEU A 31 12.75 -11.99 4.13
C LEU A 31 13.46 -12.73 3.00
N LEU A 32 12.79 -13.71 2.38
CA LEU A 32 13.29 -14.37 1.18
C LEU A 32 13.50 -13.35 0.05
N ALA A 33 12.54 -12.44 -0.13
CA ALA A 33 12.65 -11.38 -1.11
C ALA A 33 13.77 -10.40 -0.79
N ALA A 34 13.98 -10.03 0.49
CA ALA A 34 15.02 -9.12 0.94
C ALA A 34 16.44 -9.70 0.82
N GLY A 35 16.60 -11.01 1.04
CA GLY A 35 17.91 -11.65 1.12
C GLY A 35 18.73 -11.05 2.26
N ASP A 36 19.97 -10.64 1.96
CA ASP A 36 20.89 -10.07 2.95
C ASP A 36 20.70 -8.55 3.16
N GLU A 37 19.81 -7.89 2.41
CA GLU A 37 19.60 -6.46 2.54
C GLU A 37 18.84 -6.11 3.83
N PRO A 38 19.34 -5.16 4.64
CA PRO A 38 18.61 -4.68 5.80
C PRO A 38 17.31 -3.97 5.40
N ILE A 39 16.21 -4.32 6.08
CA ILE A 39 14.96 -3.57 6.01
C ILE A 39 15.13 -2.28 6.84
N LEU A 40 14.98 -1.13 6.18
CA LEU A 40 15.16 0.20 6.77
C LEU A 40 13.86 0.78 7.31
N SER A 41 12.75 0.51 6.63
CA SER A 41 11.40 0.95 6.99
C SER A 41 10.39 -0.04 6.44
N PHE A 42 9.22 -0.15 7.07
CA PHE A 42 8.16 -1.03 6.60
C PHE A 42 6.77 -0.48 6.88
N LEU A 43 5.78 -1.05 6.20
CA LEU A 43 4.37 -0.85 6.46
C LEU A 43 3.63 -2.18 6.27
N VAL A 44 2.76 -2.52 7.23
CA VAL A 44 1.83 -3.66 7.10
C VAL A 44 0.42 -3.12 6.98
N HIS A 45 -0.29 -3.52 5.94
CA HIS A 45 -1.68 -3.16 5.69
C HIS A 45 -2.52 -4.44 5.56
N TYR A 46 -3.54 -4.57 6.39
CA TYR A 46 -4.44 -5.72 6.42
C TYR A 46 -5.83 -5.29 6.01
N GLU A 47 -6.36 -5.93 4.98
CA GLU A 47 -7.60 -5.57 4.28
C GLU A 47 -8.56 -6.77 4.27
N PRO A 48 -9.35 -6.93 5.34
CA PRO A 48 -10.44 -7.90 5.33
C PRO A 48 -11.59 -7.37 4.46
N THR A 49 -11.91 -8.09 3.40
CA THR A 49 -13.06 -7.80 2.52
C THR A 49 -14.16 -8.84 2.76
N PHE A 50 -15.38 -8.35 2.94
CA PHE A 50 -16.57 -9.20 3.05
C PHE A 50 -17.41 -9.00 1.79
N ASP A 51 -17.58 -10.06 0.99
CA ASP A 51 -18.63 -10.15 -0.02
C ASP A 51 -19.77 -11.02 0.51
N ARG A 52 -20.93 -11.01 -0.15
CA ARG A 52 -22.19 -11.62 0.30
C ARG A 52 -22.05 -13.11 0.67
N ASP A 53 -21.11 -13.81 0.04
CA ASP A 53 -20.91 -15.25 0.22
C ASP A 53 -19.48 -15.63 0.65
N GLU A 54 -18.51 -14.70 0.62
CA GLU A 54 -17.09 -15.00 0.88
C GLU A 54 -16.39 -13.93 1.73
N PHE A 55 -15.48 -14.41 2.58
CA PHE A 55 -14.58 -13.57 3.37
C PHE A 55 -13.17 -13.72 2.81
N HIS A 56 -12.64 -12.63 2.25
CA HIS A 56 -11.30 -12.57 1.70
C HIS A 56 -10.39 -11.74 2.60
N ARG A 57 -9.27 -12.31 2.99
CA ARG A 57 -8.25 -11.61 3.74
C ARG A 57 -7.06 -11.34 2.84
N HIS A 58 -6.75 -10.07 2.69
CA HIS A 58 -5.55 -9.62 2.00
C HIS A 58 -4.61 -8.94 2.98
N LEU A 59 -3.31 -9.20 2.86
CA LEU A 59 -2.27 -8.49 3.61
C LEU A 59 -1.18 -8.03 2.65
N THR A 60 -0.93 -6.72 2.66
CA THR A 60 0.19 -6.10 1.95
C THR A 60 1.29 -5.73 2.95
N VAL A 61 2.54 -6.12 2.64
CA VAL A 61 3.74 -5.63 3.33
C VAL A 61 4.57 -4.80 2.37
N LEU A 62 4.86 -3.56 2.75
CA LEU A 62 5.88 -2.75 2.08
C LEU A 62 7.15 -2.79 2.92
N ALA A 63 8.28 -3.15 2.33
CA ALA A 63 9.58 -3.12 2.99
C ALA A 63 10.60 -2.35 2.14
N LEU A 64 11.17 -1.30 2.71
CA LEU A 64 12.15 -0.44 2.07
C LEU A 64 13.57 -0.91 2.43
N THR A 65 14.39 -1.22 1.44
CA THR A 65 15.84 -1.43 1.59
C THR A 65 16.61 -0.22 1.06
N ALA A 66 17.95 -0.28 1.09
CA ALA A 66 18.79 0.75 0.49
C ALA A 66 18.65 0.83 -1.05
N THR A 67 18.19 -0.23 -1.71
CA THR A 67 18.21 -0.32 -3.19
C THR A 67 16.84 -0.54 -3.83
N ARG A 68 15.86 -1.02 -3.07
CA ARG A 68 14.54 -1.39 -3.60
C ARG A 68 13.42 -1.28 -2.56
N LEU A 69 12.21 -1.10 -3.09
CA LEU A 69 10.96 -1.32 -2.40
C LEU A 69 10.51 -2.76 -2.67
N LEU A 70 10.24 -3.52 -1.61
CA LEU A 70 9.63 -4.83 -1.69
C LEU A 70 8.14 -4.68 -1.39
N VAL A 71 7.32 -5.33 -2.19
CA VAL A 71 5.86 -5.37 -1.99
C VAL A 71 5.47 -6.84 -1.87
N GLY A 72 5.09 -7.25 -0.66
CA GLY A 72 4.57 -8.58 -0.40
C GLY A 72 3.05 -8.55 -0.36
N HIS A 73 2.41 -9.50 -1.01
CA HIS A 73 0.97 -9.73 -0.98
C HIS A 73 0.70 -11.14 -0.48
N THR A 74 -0.22 -11.28 0.46
CA THR A 74 -0.71 -12.58 0.91
C THR A 74 -2.23 -12.57 0.90
N ASP A 75 -2.82 -13.58 0.29
CA ASP A 75 -4.26 -13.78 0.15
C ASP A 75 -4.64 -15.17 0.64
N ASP A 76 -5.86 -15.32 1.15
CA ASP A 76 -6.47 -16.62 1.39
C ASP A 76 -7.60 -16.92 0.40
N HIS A 77 -7.71 -18.20 0.09
CA HIS A 77 -8.66 -18.69 -0.90
C HIS A 77 -9.51 -19.78 -0.27
N ALA A 78 -10.83 -19.65 -0.41
CA ALA A 78 -11.75 -20.74 -0.17
C ALA A 78 -11.65 -21.73 -1.35
N VAL A 79 -11.69 -23.04 -1.06
CA VAL A 79 -11.79 -24.06 -2.10
C VAL A 79 -13.26 -24.38 -2.30
N GLU A 80 -13.77 -24.24 -3.52
CA GLU A 80 -15.09 -24.74 -3.87
C GLU A 80 -15.08 -26.29 -3.85
N GLY A 81 -15.76 -26.92 -2.87
CA GLY A 81 -15.93 -28.37 -2.80
C GLY A 81 -15.76 -28.98 -1.40
N ALA A 82 -15.92 -30.30 -1.29
CA ALA A 82 -15.99 -31.05 -0.02
C ALA A 82 -14.66 -31.18 0.76
N GLY A 83 -13.66 -30.34 0.47
CA GLY A 83 -12.39 -30.27 1.20
C GLY A 83 -12.27 -28.98 1.98
N GLU A 84 -12.36 -29.04 3.32
CA GLU A 84 -12.24 -27.92 4.26
C GLU A 84 -10.79 -27.38 4.38
N HIS A 85 -10.13 -27.07 3.26
CA HIS A 85 -8.76 -26.57 3.30
C HIS A 85 -8.67 -25.20 2.64
N THR A 86 -8.58 -24.16 3.46
CA THR A 86 -8.10 -22.84 3.02
C THR A 86 -6.65 -22.98 2.58
N TYR A 87 -6.32 -22.46 1.38
CA TYR A 87 -4.93 -22.28 0.96
C TYR A 87 -4.61 -20.79 0.87
N ALA A 88 -3.34 -20.46 1.03
CA ALA A 88 -2.86 -19.09 0.92
C ALA A 88 -1.92 -18.96 -0.27
N SER A 89 -2.00 -17.85 -0.99
CA SER A 89 -1.00 -17.44 -1.97
C SER A 89 -0.20 -16.29 -1.40
N SER A 90 1.13 -16.35 -1.49
CA SER A 90 2.01 -15.26 -1.11
C SER A 90 2.95 -14.95 -2.27
N SER A 91 3.00 -13.69 -2.67
CA SER A 91 3.86 -13.19 -3.76
C SER A 91 4.64 -11.97 -3.30
N THR A 92 5.85 -11.82 -3.81
CA THR A 92 6.68 -10.65 -3.55
C THR A 92 7.17 -10.02 -4.84
N GLU A 93 7.04 -8.71 -4.93
CA GLU A 93 7.55 -7.88 -6.01
C GLU A 93 8.74 -7.07 -5.51
N SER A 94 9.68 -6.80 -6.41
CA SER A 94 10.88 -6.05 -6.10
C SER A 94 11.09 -4.91 -7.09
N ILE A 95 10.94 -3.68 -6.59
CA ILE A 95 10.99 -2.46 -7.37
C ILE A 95 12.26 -1.72 -7.00
N ALA A 96 13.21 -1.62 -7.93
CA ALA A 96 14.40 -0.79 -7.71
C ALA A 96 13.98 0.65 -7.42
N ILE A 97 14.60 1.30 -6.42
CA ILE A 97 14.21 2.67 -6.02
C ILE A 97 14.26 3.66 -7.20
N ARG A 98 15.27 3.52 -8.07
CA ARG A 98 15.42 4.32 -9.31
C ARG A 98 14.28 4.17 -10.33
N ASN A 99 13.45 3.14 -10.18
CA ASN A 99 12.29 2.90 -11.06
C ASN A 99 10.98 3.42 -10.43
N ILE A 100 11.03 3.97 -9.21
CA ILE A 100 9.86 4.60 -8.60
C ILE A 100 9.75 6.00 -9.20
N ASN A 101 8.67 6.23 -9.94
CA ASN A 101 8.42 7.47 -10.65
C ASN A 101 7.72 8.49 -9.75
N THR A 102 6.77 8.05 -8.93
CA THR A 102 5.94 8.91 -8.09
C THR A 102 5.70 8.28 -6.72
N VAL A 103 5.74 9.11 -5.67
CA VAL A 103 5.37 8.74 -4.29
C VAL A 103 4.55 9.88 -3.70
N VAL A 104 3.24 9.69 -3.60
CA VAL A 104 2.30 10.73 -3.17
C VAL A 104 1.69 10.33 -1.83
N LEU A 105 1.92 11.17 -0.82
CA LEU A 105 1.24 11.08 0.47
C LEU A 105 0.14 12.12 0.53
N THR A 106 -1.11 11.69 0.69
CA THR A 106 -2.26 12.58 0.90
C THR A 106 -2.79 12.44 2.32
N ARG A 107 -3.16 13.56 2.94
CA ARG A 107 -3.74 13.62 4.29
C ARG A 107 -4.97 14.53 4.28
N VAL A 108 -6.06 14.07 4.87
CA VAL A 108 -7.31 14.81 5.01
C VAL A 108 -7.42 15.30 6.45
N VAL A 109 -7.58 16.60 6.64
CA VAL A 109 -7.74 17.25 7.94
C VAL A 109 -9.12 17.87 8.01
N ALA A 110 -9.87 17.60 9.08
CA ALA A 110 -11.24 18.10 9.24
C ALA A 110 -11.33 19.62 9.46
N ASP A 111 -10.41 20.20 10.23
CA ASP A 111 -10.37 21.63 10.57
C ASP A 111 -9.03 22.25 10.13
N PRO A 112 -8.90 22.60 8.84
CA PRO A 112 -7.64 23.15 8.31
C PRO A 112 -7.35 24.56 8.84
N GLU A 113 -8.37 25.35 9.19
CA GLU A 113 -8.18 26.73 9.69
C GLU A 113 -7.50 26.76 11.07
N ASN A 114 -7.75 25.74 11.90
CA ASN A 114 -7.12 25.59 13.21
C ASN A 114 -6.00 24.52 13.22
N PHE A 115 -5.40 24.22 12.06
CA PHE A 115 -4.39 23.17 11.96
C PHE A 115 -3.19 23.44 12.88
N ARG A 116 -2.87 22.45 13.72
CA ARG A 116 -1.71 22.43 14.60
C ARG A 116 -0.88 21.18 14.27
N PRO A 117 0.38 21.34 13.85
CA PRO A 117 1.28 20.21 13.64
C PRO A 117 1.30 19.28 14.86
N ALA A 118 1.27 17.97 14.61
CA ALA A 118 1.22 16.89 15.59
C ALA A 118 -0.03 16.82 16.51
N ALA A 119 -0.89 17.85 16.55
CA ALA A 119 -2.05 17.88 17.43
C ALA A 119 -3.40 17.80 16.69
N SER A 120 -3.46 18.24 15.43
CA SER A 120 -4.69 18.14 14.64
C SER A 120 -4.95 16.71 14.20
N PRO A 121 -6.19 16.20 14.36
CA PRO A 121 -6.56 14.88 13.86
C PRO A 121 -6.53 14.85 12.34
N VAL A 122 -6.13 13.69 11.82
CA VAL A 122 -6.21 13.37 10.40
C VAL A 122 -7.37 12.42 10.23
N GLU A 123 -8.33 12.75 9.39
CA GLU A 123 -9.49 11.90 9.11
C GLU A 123 -9.06 10.68 8.29
N GLU A 124 -8.16 10.91 7.35
CA GLU A 124 -7.77 9.90 6.39
C GLU A 124 -6.39 10.19 5.80
N THR A 125 -5.65 9.13 5.50
CA THR A 125 -4.34 9.20 4.85
C THR A 125 -4.21 8.11 3.82
N TRP A 126 -3.62 8.42 2.68
CA TRP A 126 -3.23 7.40 1.72
C TRP A 126 -1.87 7.69 1.08
N LEU A 127 -1.20 6.59 0.74
CA LEU A 127 0.04 6.55 -0.02
C LEU A 127 -0.27 5.97 -1.39
N SER A 128 0.03 6.72 -2.45
CA SER A 128 -0.01 6.24 -3.83
C SER A 128 1.42 6.20 -4.38
N ILE A 129 1.78 5.09 -5.03
CA ILE A 129 3.11 4.84 -5.57
C ILE A 129 2.96 4.42 -7.03
N GLY A 130 3.74 5.04 -7.92
CA GLY A 130 3.82 4.69 -9.33
C GLY A 130 5.26 4.32 -9.72
N TRP A 131 5.44 3.15 -10.31
CA TRP A 131 6.67 2.65 -10.95
C TRP A 131 6.43 2.12 -12.38
N GLY A 132 5.17 2.20 -12.86
CA GLY A 132 4.81 2.01 -14.25
C GLY A 132 4.73 0.57 -14.73
N ALA A 133 4.52 -0.39 -13.82
CA ALA A 133 4.22 -1.78 -14.18
C ALA A 133 2.78 -1.91 -14.70
N MET A 134 1.86 -1.13 -14.15
CA MET A 134 0.47 -1.01 -14.59
C MET A 134 0.18 0.40 -15.11
N ARG A 135 -0.50 0.48 -16.26
CA ARG A 135 -1.00 1.73 -16.82
C ARG A 135 -2.42 1.48 -17.28
N ARG A 136 -3.39 2.17 -16.68
CA ARG A 136 -4.78 2.13 -17.13
C ARG A 136 -5.07 3.39 -17.94
N LEU A 137 -5.58 3.19 -19.15
CA LEU A 137 -6.01 4.27 -20.03
C LEU A 137 -7.53 4.25 -20.11
N ASP A 138 -8.18 5.22 -19.45
CA ASP A 138 -9.62 5.41 -19.51
C ASP A 138 -9.94 6.37 -20.66
N LEU A 139 -10.66 5.90 -21.69
CA LEU A 139 -10.99 6.66 -22.90
C LEU A 139 -12.49 6.94 -22.98
N GLU A 140 -12.82 8.16 -23.40
CA GLU A 140 -14.17 8.58 -23.75
C GLU A 140 -14.18 9.31 -25.10
N PRO A 141 -15.27 9.26 -25.87
CA PRO A 141 -15.40 10.05 -27.09
C PRO A 141 -15.19 11.53 -26.80
N ALA A 142 -14.29 12.17 -27.56
CA ALA A 142 -14.08 13.60 -27.44
C ALA A 142 -15.29 14.35 -28.03
N GLY A 143 -15.69 15.44 -27.37
CA GLY A 143 -16.73 16.35 -27.84
C GLY A 143 -16.21 17.78 -27.97
N CYS A 144 -16.99 18.65 -28.59
CA CYS A 144 -16.75 20.09 -28.60
C CYS A 144 -17.95 20.85 -28.02
N ALA A 145 -17.79 22.16 -27.83
CA ALA A 145 -18.84 23.00 -27.24
C ALA A 145 -20.03 23.28 -28.20
N ASP A 146 -19.92 22.91 -29.48
CA ASP A 146 -21.00 23.08 -30.46
C ASP A 146 -21.97 21.89 -30.42
N PRO A 147 -23.24 22.11 -30.02
CA PRO A 147 -24.23 21.04 -29.93
C PRO A 147 -24.67 20.48 -31.28
N ASN A 148 -24.34 21.15 -32.40
CA ASN A 148 -24.69 20.71 -33.75
C ASN A 148 -23.49 20.11 -34.50
N CYS A 149 -22.35 19.90 -33.84
CA CYS A 149 -21.17 19.34 -34.49
C CYS A 149 -21.31 17.82 -34.64
N GLU A 150 -21.29 17.33 -35.88
CA GLU A 150 -21.31 15.89 -36.21
C GLU A 150 -19.90 15.34 -36.54
N ALA A 151 -18.84 16.12 -36.30
CA ALA A 151 -17.48 15.70 -36.60
C ALA A 151 -16.98 14.65 -35.60
N ASP A 152 -16.22 13.67 -36.09
CA ASP A 152 -15.47 12.76 -35.24
C ASP A 152 -14.25 13.48 -34.65
N HIS A 153 -14.27 13.70 -33.34
CA HIS A 153 -13.18 14.34 -32.61
C HIS A 153 -12.20 13.33 -31.99
N GLY A 154 -12.37 12.04 -32.29
CA GLY A 154 -11.58 10.95 -31.72
C GLY A 154 -11.92 10.71 -30.25
N TYR A 155 -10.91 10.31 -29.48
CA TYR A 155 -11.04 10.01 -28.06
C TYR A 155 -10.16 10.94 -27.23
N THR A 156 -10.68 11.35 -26.09
CA THR A 156 -9.87 11.91 -25.00
C THR A 156 -9.77 10.85 -23.91
N GLY A 157 -8.76 10.95 -23.05
CA GLY A 157 -8.62 9.99 -21.96
C GLY A 157 -7.70 10.43 -20.86
N ASN A 158 -7.87 9.74 -19.73
CA ASN A 158 -7.05 9.90 -18.54
C ASN A 158 -6.13 8.69 -18.40
N LEU A 159 -4.83 8.96 -18.27
CA LEU A 159 -3.85 7.94 -17.93
C LEU A 159 -3.70 7.90 -16.40
N VAL A 160 -4.06 6.76 -15.80
CA VAL A 160 -3.82 6.48 -14.38
C VAL A 160 -2.57 5.60 -14.29
N ALA A 161 -1.59 6.05 -13.52
CA ALA A 161 -0.28 5.44 -13.40
C ALA A 161 0.16 5.30 -11.93
N ASP A 162 -0.78 4.92 -11.07
CA ASP A 162 -0.48 4.47 -9.70
C ASP A 162 -0.56 2.94 -9.69
N ASP A 163 0.53 2.28 -9.33
CA ASP A 163 0.64 0.83 -9.25
C ASP A 163 0.11 0.30 -7.91
N LEU A 164 0.27 1.08 -6.85
CA LEU A 164 -0.20 0.72 -5.50
C LEU A 164 -0.78 1.94 -4.78
N THR A 165 -1.92 1.75 -4.13
CA THR A 165 -2.47 2.72 -3.16
C THR A 165 -2.80 2.03 -1.86
N ILE A 166 -2.25 2.54 -0.75
CA ILE A 166 -2.59 2.12 0.62
C ILE A 166 -3.34 3.25 1.30
N ARG A 167 -4.54 2.98 1.80
CA ARG A 167 -5.40 3.97 2.46
C ARG A 167 -5.74 3.52 3.87
N MET A 168 -5.57 4.43 4.83
CA MET A 168 -5.86 4.19 6.25
C MET A 168 -6.56 5.38 6.88
N SER A 169 -7.41 5.11 7.87
CA SER A 169 -8.03 6.12 8.73
C SER A 169 -7.84 5.75 10.21
N PRO A 170 -7.84 6.71 11.14
CA PRO A 170 -7.77 6.36 12.56
C PRO A 170 -8.97 5.53 13.02
N ALA A 171 -10.15 5.75 12.43
CA ALA A 171 -11.36 5.00 12.75
C ALA A 171 -11.30 3.54 12.27
N GLY A 172 -10.70 3.28 11.10
CA GLY A 172 -10.59 1.93 10.54
C GLY A 172 -9.36 1.16 10.98
N ASN A 173 -8.21 1.82 11.11
CA ASN A 173 -6.91 1.18 11.29
C ASN A 173 -6.23 1.57 12.61
N GLY A 174 -6.74 2.57 13.33
CA GLY A 174 -6.09 3.12 14.52
C GLY A 174 -5.03 4.18 14.19
N ALA A 175 -4.89 5.15 15.08
CA ALA A 175 -3.99 6.30 14.90
C ALA A 175 -2.52 5.89 14.72
N ASP A 176 -2.06 4.84 15.42
CA ASP A 176 -0.68 4.36 15.34
C ASP A 176 -0.33 3.81 13.95
N ARG A 177 -1.26 3.09 13.29
CA ARG A 177 -1.06 2.57 11.93
C ARG A 177 -1.02 3.71 10.92
N VAL A 178 -1.90 4.70 11.06
CA VAL A 178 -1.88 5.92 10.23
C VAL A 178 -0.55 6.68 10.40
N ALA A 179 -0.03 6.78 11.63
CA ALA A 179 1.27 7.39 11.87
C ALA A 179 2.43 6.58 11.22
N ARG A 180 2.38 5.25 11.24
CA ARG A 180 3.33 4.38 10.53
C ARG A 180 3.26 4.59 9.01
N LEU A 181 2.06 4.68 8.43
CA LEU A 181 1.86 5.00 7.01
C LEU A 181 2.53 6.33 6.63
N VAL A 182 2.33 7.39 7.42
CA VAL A 182 2.98 8.69 7.19
C VAL A 182 4.51 8.58 7.28
N ARG A 183 5.03 7.89 8.29
CA ARG A 183 6.48 7.70 8.48
C ARG A 183 7.09 6.94 7.31
N PHE A 184 6.51 5.79 6.95
CA PHE A 184 6.95 4.97 5.83
C PHE A 184 6.93 5.77 4.52
N SER A 185 5.83 6.46 4.25
CA SER A 185 5.69 7.31 3.05
C SER A 185 6.79 8.37 2.99
N SER A 186 7.11 9.00 4.13
CA SER A 186 8.18 10.01 4.21
C SER A 186 9.58 9.41 4.05
N ASP A 187 9.82 8.18 4.51
CA ASP A 187 11.06 7.44 4.27
C ASP A 187 11.20 7.10 2.78
N LEU A 188 10.13 6.60 2.15
CA LEU A 188 10.11 6.25 0.73
C LEU A 188 10.27 7.45 -0.19
N GLN A 189 9.60 8.57 0.11
CA GLN A 189 9.76 9.84 -0.64
C GLN A 189 11.22 10.31 -0.63
N ARG A 190 11.92 10.17 0.50
CA ARG A 190 13.35 10.52 0.59
C ARG A 190 14.24 9.55 -0.18
N ALA A 191 13.92 8.26 -0.18
CA ALA A 191 14.67 7.27 -0.92
C ALA A 191 14.50 7.44 -2.43
N ALA A 192 13.27 7.65 -2.92
CA ALA A 192 12.95 7.79 -4.34
C ALA A 192 13.35 9.14 -4.96
N ALA A 193 13.69 10.14 -4.14
CA ALA A 193 14.16 11.45 -4.60
C ALA A 193 15.67 11.50 -4.93
N LEU A 194 16.38 10.37 -4.84
CA LEU A 194 17.82 10.21 -5.10
C LEU A 194 18.06 9.47 -6.43
#